data_AF-H1VBI5-F1
#
_entry.id   AF-H1VBI5-F1
#
_cell.length_a   1.000
_cell.length_b   1.000
_cell.length_c   1.000
_cell.angle_alpha   90.00
_cell.angle_beta   90.00
_cell.angle_gamma   90.00
#
_symmetry.space_group_name_H-M   'P 1'
#
loop_
_entity.id
_entity.type
_entity.pdbx_description
1 polymer ?
#
loop_
_entity_poly.entity_id
_entity_poly.type
_entity_poly.pdbx_seq_one_letter_code
_entity_poly.pdbx_strand_id
1 'polypeptide(L)'
;MDRATGLGKDQQVDKKNMTTSLVADKPLTEAQWLVRFIFLESIAGVPGMVAGMLRHLGSLRRMKRDNGWIESLLEESFNERMHLLTFMKMSEPGWFMKLMILGAQGVFFNGMFLSYLIAPKITHRFVGYLEEEAVHTYTRCLYEIDLGLLPKWSDPNFTIPDIAVQYWRIPEGKRTMKDLIMYIRADEAVHRGVNHTLGNLNQKEDPNPFVSEYKDGEKPNAALRSQGFEREEVI
;
A
#
# COMPACT_ATOMS: atom_id res chain seq x y z
N MET A 1 -11.71 -10.08 -8.00
CA MET A 1 -11.87 -8.68 -7.55
C MET A 1 -12.65 -7.86 -8.55
N ASP A 2 -12.17 -7.69 -9.79
CA ASP A 2 -12.76 -6.77 -10.78
C ASP A 2 -14.26 -6.97 -11.06
N ARG A 3 -14.72 -8.23 -11.09
CA ARG A 3 -16.16 -8.56 -11.24
C ARG A 3 -16.99 -8.18 -10.01
N ALA A 4 -16.40 -8.23 -8.82
CA ALA A 4 -17.06 -7.89 -7.55
C ALA A 4 -17.09 -6.37 -7.30
N THR A 5 -16.15 -5.62 -7.90
CA THR A 5 -16.10 -4.14 -7.85
C THR A 5 -16.81 -3.48 -9.02
N GLY A 6 -17.50 -4.25 -9.88
CA GLY A 6 -18.29 -3.73 -11.00
C GLY A 6 -17.47 -3.20 -12.17
N LEU A 7 -16.24 -3.68 -12.38
CA LEU A 7 -15.38 -3.28 -13.50
C LEU A 7 -15.70 -4.12 -14.75
N GLY A 8 -16.04 -3.44 -15.85
CA GLY A 8 -16.20 -4.05 -17.18
C GLY A 8 -14.91 -4.70 -17.71
N LYS A 9 -15.02 -5.55 -18.73
CA LYS A 9 -13.83 -6.18 -19.35
C LYS A 9 -12.96 -5.17 -20.09
N ASP A 10 -13.59 -4.21 -20.75
CA ASP A 10 -13.02 -3.03 -21.42
C ASP A 10 -12.35 -2.05 -20.45
N GLN A 11 -12.70 -2.13 -19.17
CA GLN A 11 -12.15 -1.26 -18.12
C GLN A 11 -10.93 -1.87 -17.42
N GLN A 12 -10.64 -3.15 -17.69
CA GLN A 12 -9.47 -3.87 -17.18
C GLN A 12 -8.25 -3.58 -18.06
N VAL A 13 -7.06 -3.63 -17.45
CA VAL A 13 -5.80 -3.55 -18.19
C VAL A 13 -5.61 -4.78 -19.09
N ASP A 14 -4.91 -4.61 -20.22
CA ASP A 14 -4.69 -5.67 -21.21
C ASP A 14 -4.08 -6.92 -20.55
N LYS A 15 -4.84 -8.03 -20.61
CA LYS A 15 -4.45 -9.31 -20.01
C LYS A 15 -3.28 -9.98 -20.73
N LYS A 16 -2.95 -9.58 -21.96
CA LYS A 16 -1.80 -10.12 -22.69
C LYS A 16 -0.49 -9.48 -22.25
N ASN A 17 -0.52 -8.23 -21.77
CA ASN A 17 0.64 -7.47 -21.30
C ASN A 17 0.37 -6.90 -19.89
N MET A 18 0.01 -7.79 -18.97
CA MET A 18 -0.61 -7.48 -17.67
C MET A 18 0.16 -6.49 -16.78
N THR A 19 1.48 -6.39 -16.95
CA THR A 19 2.38 -5.60 -16.09
C THR A 19 2.77 -4.23 -16.65
N THR A 20 2.33 -3.86 -17.86
CA THR A 20 2.79 -2.61 -18.51
C THR A 20 1.69 -1.71 -19.09
N SER A 21 0.44 -2.19 -19.22
CA SER A 21 -0.61 -1.36 -19.83
C SER A 21 -1.23 -0.40 -18.82
N LEU A 22 -0.87 0.88 -18.92
CA LEU A 22 -1.53 1.98 -18.20
C LEU A 22 -2.86 2.39 -18.85
N VAL A 23 -3.16 1.88 -20.05
CA VAL A 23 -4.34 2.21 -20.83
C VAL A 23 -5.29 1.01 -20.83
N ALA A 24 -6.54 1.26 -20.45
CA ALA A 24 -7.66 0.34 -20.70
C ALA A 24 -8.50 0.88 -21.86
N ASP A 25 -9.30 0.02 -22.50
CA ASP A 25 -10.17 0.43 -23.61
C ASP A 25 -11.20 1.49 -23.17
N LYS A 26 -11.60 1.46 -21.90
CA LYS A 26 -12.47 2.46 -21.28
C LYS A 26 -11.95 2.86 -19.88
N PRO A 27 -11.90 4.16 -19.55
CA PRO A 27 -11.49 4.61 -18.21
C PRO A 27 -12.50 4.19 -17.13
N LEU A 28 -12.06 4.24 -15.88
CA LEU A 28 -12.96 4.09 -14.74
C LEU A 28 -13.64 5.42 -14.43
N THR A 29 -14.80 5.37 -13.80
CA THR A 29 -15.39 6.56 -13.19
C THR A 29 -14.78 6.81 -11.81
N GLU A 30 -14.88 8.03 -11.29
CA GLU A 30 -14.41 8.38 -9.94
C GLU A 30 -15.04 7.47 -8.87
N ALA A 31 -16.31 7.12 -9.03
CA ALA A 31 -17.00 6.20 -8.13
C ALA A 31 -16.41 4.78 -8.18
N GLN A 32 -16.08 4.29 -9.38
CA GLN A 32 -15.44 2.97 -9.53
C GLN A 32 -14.03 2.96 -8.92
N TRP A 33 -13.26 4.04 -9.11
CA TRP A 33 -11.96 4.20 -8.45
C TRP A 33 -12.10 4.19 -6.93
N LEU A 34 -13.03 4.96 -6.35
CA LEU A 34 -13.25 4.99 -4.91
C LEU A 34 -13.68 3.62 -4.35
N VAL A 35 -14.57 2.89 -5.03
CA VAL A 35 -14.94 1.52 -4.62
C VAL A 35 -13.72 0.60 -4.64
N ARG A 36 -12.88 0.70 -5.68
CA ARG A 36 -11.65 -0.10 -5.79
C ARG A 36 -10.67 0.23 -4.66
N PHE A 37 -10.36 1.50 -4.44
CA PHE A 37 -9.45 1.94 -3.38
C PHE A 37 -9.96 1.53 -2.00
N ILE A 38 -11.19 1.88 -1.63
CA ILE A 38 -11.74 1.52 -0.31
C ILE A 38 -11.70 0.01 -0.08
N PHE A 39 -11.97 -0.81 -1.09
CA PHE A 39 -11.86 -2.26 -0.95
C PHE A 39 -10.41 -2.71 -0.70
N LEU A 40 -9.46 -2.25 -1.53
CA LEU A 40 -8.06 -2.64 -1.44
C LEU A 40 -7.42 -2.17 -0.14
N GLU A 41 -7.56 -0.89 0.19
CA GLU A 41 -7.01 -0.27 1.40
C GLU A 41 -7.58 -0.88 2.68
N SER A 42 -8.80 -1.43 2.64
CA SER A 42 -9.38 -2.17 3.78
C SER A 42 -8.67 -3.48 4.10
N ILE A 43 -7.86 -3.98 3.17
CA ILE A 43 -7.13 -5.25 3.28
C ILE A 43 -5.61 -4.98 3.33
N ALA A 44 -5.12 -3.92 2.69
CA ALA A 44 -3.71 -3.52 2.66
C ALA A 44 -3.11 -3.28 4.04
N GLY A 45 -3.89 -2.75 5.00
CA GLY A 45 -3.42 -2.58 6.39
C GLY A 45 -3.30 -3.86 7.24
N VAL A 46 -3.58 -5.04 6.69
CA VAL A 46 -3.56 -6.32 7.43
C VAL A 46 -2.17 -6.95 7.56
N PRO A 47 -1.35 -7.06 6.49
CA PRO A 47 -0.06 -7.74 6.53
C PRO A 47 0.92 -7.19 7.56
N GLY A 48 1.17 -5.87 7.55
CA GLY A 48 2.09 -5.23 8.50
C GLY A 48 1.64 -5.43 9.96
N MET A 49 0.34 -5.38 10.23
CA MET A 49 -0.24 -5.59 11.56
C MET A 49 -0.01 -7.03 12.03
N VAL A 50 -0.25 -8.01 11.16
CA VAL A 50 -0.02 -9.43 11.46
C VAL A 50 1.46 -9.70 11.70
N ALA A 51 2.34 -9.22 10.82
CA ALA A 51 3.78 -9.39 10.92
C ALA A 51 4.33 -8.71 12.19
N GLY A 52 3.98 -7.45 12.41
CA GLY A 52 4.34 -6.67 13.59
C GLY A 52 3.87 -7.33 14.88
N MET A 53 2.62 -7.81 14.94
CA MET A 53 2.09 -8.57 16.08
C MET A 53 2.89 -9.86 16.34
N LEU A 54 3.15 -10.66 15.32
CA LEU A 54 3.88 -11.93 15.46
C LEU A 54 5.33 -11.72 15.92
N ARG A 55 5.99 -10.69 15.37
CA ARG A 55 7.33 -10.27 15.80
C ARG A 55 7.33 -9.73 17.22
N HIS A 56 6.34 -8.91 17.58
CA HIS A 56 6.15 -8.38 18.93
C HIS A 56 6.00 -9.49 19.97
N LEU A 57 5.06 -10.42 19.77
CA LEU A 57 4.91 -11.58 20.64
C LEU A 57 6.18 -12.46 20.66
N GLY A 58 6.94 -12.47 19.57
CA GLY A 58 8.23 -13.16 19.47
C GLY A 58 9.35 -12.54 20.27
N SER A 59 9.42 -11.21 20.27
CA SER A 59 10.34 -10.42 21.10
C SER A 59 10.04 -10.66 22.57
N LEU A 60 8.77 -10.54 22.99
CA LEU A 60 8.32 -10.73 24.36
C LEU A 60 8.63 -12.14 24.88
N ARG A 61 8.18 -13.20 24.19
CA ARG A 61 8.34 -14.58 24.68
C ARG A 61 9.79 -15.06 24.74
N ARG A 62 10.71 -14.40 24.01
CA ARG A 62 12.14 -14.73 23.99
C ARG A 62 12.98 -13.75 24.80
N MET A 63 12.39 -12.66 25.29
CA MET A 63 13.09 -11.55 25.95
C MET A 63 14.27 -11.01 25.11
N LYS A 64 14.05 -10.83 23.79
CA LYS A 64 15.07 -10.38 22.83
C LYS A 64 14.65 -9.11 22.12
N ARG A 65 15.63 -8.28 21.73
CA ARG A 65 15.37 -7.14 20.85
C ARG A 65 14.87 -7.60 19.48
N ASP A 66 14.00 -6.80 18.88
CA ASP A 66 13.46 -7.02 17.54
C ASP A 66 14.27 -6.33 16.44
N ASN A 67 15.10 -5.34 16.82
CA ASN A 67 15.94 -4.55 15.93
C ASN A 67 15.14 -3.73 14.88
N GLY A 68 14.01 -3.16 15.30
CA GLY A 68 13.33 -2.10 14.56
C GLY A 68 12.32 -2.55 13.50
N TRP A 69 11.98 -3.83 13.43
CA TRP A 69 11.01 -4.33 12.46
C TRP A 69 9.57 -4.03 12.87
N ILE A 70 9.23 -4.20 14.15
CA ILE A 70 7.86 -4.03 14.67
C ILE A 70 7.33 -2.62 14.38
N GLU A 71 8.13 -1.59 14.64
CA GLU A 71 7.73 -0.20 14.45
C GLU A 71 7.37 0.08 12.99
N SER A 72 8.28 -0.22 12.05
CA SER A 72 8.02 -0.01 10.62
C SER A 72 6.80 -0.77 10.11
N LEU A 73 6.59 -2.02 10.57
CA LEU A 73 5.44 -2.82 10.14
C LEU A 73 4.10 -2.28 10.67
N LEU A 74 4.10 -1.74 11.89
CA LEU A 74 2.90 -1.11 12.45
C LEU A 74 2.65 0.28 11.85
N GLU A 75 3.71 1.02 11.52
CA GLU A 75 3.62 2.29 10.79
C GLU A 75 3.05 2.10 9.39
N GLU A 76 3.51 1.10 8.64
CA GLU A 76 2.93 0.69 7.34
C GLU A 76 1.43 0.44 7.48
N SER A 77 1.01 -0.40 8.43
CA SER A 77 -0.43 -0.68 8.63
C SER A 77 -1.24 0.52 9.09
N PHE A 78 -0.62 1.46 9.80
CA PHE A 78 -1.26 2.74 10.13
C PHE A 78 -1.43 3.61 8.89
N ASN A 79 -0.41 3.69 8.03
CA ASN A 79 -0.43 4.45 6.79
C ASN A 79 -1.52 3.95 5.82
N GLU A 80 -1.58 2.64 5.58
CA GLU A 80 -2.65 2.01 4.78
C GLU A 80 -4.06 2.33 5.31
N ARG A 81 -4.21 2.34 6.65
CA ARG A 81 -5.48 2.74 7.27
C ARG A 81 -5.81 4.22 6.99
N MET A 82 -4.80 5.08 6.91
CA MET A 82 -5.01 6.49 6.55
C MET A 82 -5.39 6.67 5.07
N HIS A 83 -4.92 5.80 4.17
CA HIS A 83 -5.42 5.72 2.78
C HIS A 83 -6.93 5.42 2.79
N LEU A 84 -7.33 4.33 3.46
CA LEU A 84 -8.73 3.92 3.59
C LEU A 84 -9.62 5.05 4.13
N LEU A 85 -9.24 5.63 5.27
CA LEU A 85 -10.05 6.67 5.93
C LEU A 85 -10.15 7.94 5.07
N THR A 86 -9.12 8.25 4.30
CA THR A 86 -9.14 9.36 3.34
C THR A 86 -10.16 9.09 2.23
N PHE A 87 -10.14 7.91 1.59
CA PHE A 87 -11.11 7.58 0.54
C PHE A 87 -12.55 7.49 1.08
N MET A 88 -12.72 7.01 2.32
CA MET A 88 -14.03 6.97 2.98
C MET A 88 -14.65 8.35 3.23
N LYS A 89 -13.86 9.44 3.25
CA LYS A 89 -14.42 10.80 3.28
C LYS A 89 -15.03 11.23 1.96
N MET A 90 -14.72 10.55 0.86
CA MET A 90 -15.25 10.86 -0.48
C MET A 90 -16.35 9.89 -0.91
N SER A 91 -16.37 8.67 -0.39
CA SER A 91 -17.39 7.66 -0.68
C SER A 91 -17.64 6.77 0.53
N GLU A 92 -18.91 6.59 0.91
CA GLU A 92 -19.26 5.64 1.95
C GLU A 92 -19.59 4.26 1.34
N PRO A 93 -18.95 3.17 1.81
CA PRO A 93 -19.27 1.84 1.35
C PRO A 93 -20.66 1.41 1.82
N GLY A 94 -21.46 0.87 0.89
CA GLY A 94 -22.75 0.24 1.20
C GLY A 94 -22.62 -1.04 2.03
N TRP A 95 -23.74 -1.53 2.57
CA TRP A 95 -23.77 -2.72 3.44
C TRP A 95 -23.18 -3.97 2.79
N PHE A 96 -23.42 -4.17 1.49
CA PHE A 96 -22.87 -5.32 0.75
C PHE A 96 -21.35 -5.27 0.68
N MET A 97 -20.78 -4.10 0.41
CA MET A 97 -19.32 -3.91 0.40
C MET A 97 -18.73 -4.12 1.80
N LYS A 98 -19.37 -3.60 2.85
CA LYS A 98 -18.96 -3.83 4.25
C LYS A 98 -18.93 -5.33 4.60
N LEU A 99 -19.91 -6.11 4.14
CA LEU A 99 -19.94 -7.57 4.31
C LEU A 99 -18.80 -8.26 3.54
N MET A 100 -18.53 -7.84 2.30
CA MET A 100 -17.41 -8.39 1.52
C MET A 100 -16.05 -8.08 2.18
N ILE A 101 -15.86 -6.86 2.70
CA ILE A 101 -14.65 -6.47 3.42
C ILE A 101 -14.46 -7.38 4.65
N LEU A 102 -15.51 -7.60 5.44
CA LEU A 102 -15.44 -8.49 6.61
C LEU A 102 -15.02 -9.92 6.22
N GLY A 103 -15.62 -10.48 5.17
CA GLY A 103 -15.26 -11.80 4.68
C GLY A 103 -13.82 -11.86 4.14
N ALA A 104 -13.42 -10.86 3.37
CA ALA A 104 -12.08 -10.76 2.80
C ALA A 104 -11.02 -10.63 3.88
N GLN A 105 -11.22 -9.75 4.88
CA GLN A 105 -10.34 -9.63 6.04
C GLN A 105 -10.25 -10.94 6.82
N GLY A 106 -11.37 -11.62 7.04
CA GLY A 106 -11.39 -12.92 7.74
C GLY A 106 -10.49 -13.95 7.05
N VAL A 107 -10.58 -14.08 5.72
CA VAL A 107 -9.72 -15.01 4.97
C VAL A 107 -8.28 -14.51 4.92
N PHE A 108 -8.07 -13.25 4.60
CA PHE A 108 -6.74 -12.69 4.35
C PHE A 108 -5.91 -12.60 5.63
N PHE A 109 -6.48 -12.16 6.75
CA PHE A 109 -5.81 -12.16 8.05
C PHE A 109 -5.28 -13.53 8.42
N ASN A 110 -6.14 -14.57 8.36
CA ASN A 110 -5.75 -15.94 8.71
C ASN A 110 -4.70 -16.49 7.73
N GLY A 111 -4.84 -16.20 6.44
CA GLY A 111 -3.85 -16.56 5.42
C GLY A 111 -2.49 -15.92 5.69
N MET A 112 -2.44 -14.61 5.95
CA MET A 112 -1.20 -13.88 6.25
C MET A 112 -0.59 -14.35 7.57
N PHE A 113 -1.41 -14.62 8.59
CA PHE A 113 -0.96 -15.13 9.89
C PHE A 113 -0.23 -16.48 9.74
N LEU A 114 -0.86 -17.43 9.06
CA LEU A 114 -0.26 -18.75 8.82
C LEU A 114 0.97 -18.66 7.90
N SER A 115 0.88 -17.85 6.83
CA SER A 115 2.00 -17.61 5.91
C SER A 115 3.22 -17.07 6.65
N TYR A 116 3.05 -16.04 7.49
CA TYR A 116 4.15 -15.41 8.20
C TYR A 116 4.79 -16.32 9.27
N LEU A 117 4.00 -17.19 9.89
CA LEU A 117 4.52 -18.21 10.81
C LEU A 117 5.42 -19.24 10.11
N ILE A 118 5.09 -19.60 8.88
CA ILE A 118 5.79 -20.65 8.11
C ILE A 118 6.96 -20.07 7.32
N ALA A 119 6.74 -18.98 6.59
CA ALA A 119 7.66 -18.45 5.59
C ALA A 119 7.64 -16.91 5.53
N PRO A 120 8.12 -16.21 6.57
CA PRO A 120 8.08 -14.75 6.65
C PRO A 120 8.74 -14.03 5.47
N LYS A 121 9.84 -14.59 4.92
CA LYS A 121 10.48 -14.05 3.71
C LYS A 121 9.54 -14.05 2.49
N ILE A 122 8.80 -15.14 2.30
CA ILE A 122 7.83 -15.27 1.20
C ILE A 122 6.66 -14.33 1.44
N THR A 123 6.21 -14.20 2.70
CA THR A 123 5.14 -13.26 3.05
C THR A 123 5.51 -11.82 2.73
N HIS A 124 6.72 -11.37 3.11
CA HIS A 124 7.22 -10.05 2.76
C HIS A 124 7.35 -9.86 1.24
N ARG A 125 7.87 -10.86 0.52
CA ARG A 125 7.94 -10.81 -0.94
C ARG A 125 6.57 -10.70 -1.61
N PHE A 126 5.59 -11.42 -1.09
CA PHE A 126 4.20 -11.34 -1.56
C PHE A 126 3.62 -9.95 -1.36
N VAL A 127 3.81 -9.34 -0.19
CA VAL A 127 3.37 -7.96 0.08
C VAL A 127 4.09 -6.99 -0.86
N GLY A 128 5.41 -7.11 -1.04
CA GLY A 128 6.16 -6.28 -1.99
C GLY A 128 5.58 -6.29 -3.42
N TYR A 129 5.10 -7.45 -3.90
CA TYR A 129 4.39 -7.53 -5.18
C TYR A 129 2.97 -6.92 -5.16
N LEU A 130 2.25 -6.98 -4.02
CA LEU A 130 0.99 -6.23 -3.89
C LEU A 130 1.22 -4.73 -4.03
N GLU A 131 2.30 -4.22 -3.43
CA GLU A 131 2.62 -2.80 -3.50
C GLU A 131 3.15 -2.38 -4.88
N GLU A 132 3.79 -3.28 -5.64
CA GLU A 132 4.05 -3.03 -7.07
C GLU A 132 2.75 -2.79 -7.84
N GLU A 133 1.74 -3.62 -7.61
CA GLU A 133 0.42 -3.47 -8.23
C GLU A 133 -0.31 -2.22 -7.72
N ALA A 134 -0.12 -1.82 -6.47
CA ALA A 134 -0.65 -0.57 -5.91
C ALA A 134 -0.01 0.66 -6.59
N VAL A 135 1.33 0.70 -6.71
CA VAL A 135 2.05 1.76 -7.43
C VAL A 135 1.58 1.87 -8.88
N HIS A 136 1.37 0.73 -9.55
CA HIS A 136 0.83 0.69 -10.91
C HIS A 136 -0.61 1.23 -10.96
N THR A 137 -1.47 0.79 -10.04
CA THR A 137 -2.87 1.22 -9.93
C THR A 137 -2.98 2.73 -9.75
N TYR A 138 -2.20 3.33 -8.84
CA TYR A 138 -2.19 4.77 -8.62
C TYR A 138 -1.56 5.54 -9.78
N THR A 139 -0.56 4.97 -10.46
CA THR A 139 0.00 5.57 -11.69
C THR A 139 -1.03 5.64 -12.80
N ARG A 140 -1.85 4.60 -12.98
CA ARG A 140 -2.97 4.61 -13.92
C ARG A 140 -4.01 5.67 -13.54
N CYS A 141 -4.39 5.78 -12.27
CA CYS A 141 -5.32 6.80 -11.80
C CYS A 141 -4.80 8.22 -12.12
N LEU A 142 -3.52 8.51 -11.84
CA LEU A 142 -2.88 9.79 -12.18
C LEU A 142 -2.93 10.06 -13.69
N TYR A 143 -2.67 9.05 -14.52
CA TYR A 143 -2.75 9.17 -15.96
C TYR A 143 -4.18 9.51 -16.43
N GLU A 144 -5.21 8.88 -15.86
CA GLU A 144 -6.61 9.20 -16.18
C GLU A 144 -7.02 10.61 -15.71
N ILE A 145 -6.48 11.10 -14.58
CA ILE A 145 -6.64 12.51 -14.14
C ILE A 145 -5.96 13.46 -15.14
N ASP A 146 -4.72 13.18 -15.54
CA ASP A 146 -3.95 14.05 -16.44
C ASP A 146 -4.57 14.18 -17.85
N LEU A 147 -5.30 13.15 -18.29
CA LEU A 147 -6.08 13.18 -19.52
C LEU A 147 -7.45 13.86 -19.38
N GLY A 148 -7.85 14.29 -18.18
CA GLY A 148 -9.16 14.88 -17.93
C GLY A 148 -10.32 13.87 -18.00
N LEU A 149 -10.04 12.57 -17.90
CA LEU A 149 -11.04 11.49 -17.98
C LEU A 149 -11.87 11.34 -16.71
N LEU A 150 -11.45 12.02 -15.63
CA LEU A 150 -12.11 12.07 -14.33
C LEU A 150 -12.52 13.53 -14.04
N PRO A 151 -13.65 14.01 -14.59
CA PRO A 151 -14.00 15.43 -14.58
C PRO A 151 -14.02 16.05 -13.18
N LYS A 152 -14.48 15.31 -12.16
CA LYS A 152 -14.52 15.82 -10.79
C LYS A 152 -13.13 15.98 -10.19
N TRP A 153 -12.23 15.04 -10.48
CA TRP A 153 -10.87 15.06 -9.94
C TRP A 153 -9.89 15.92 -10.75
N SER A 154 -10.27 16.25 -11.99
CA SER A 154 -9.53 17.14 -12.88
C SER A 154 -9.99 18.61 -12.74
N ASP A 155 -11.09 18.86 -12.02
CA ASP A 155 -11.57 20.21 -11.73
C ASP A 155 -10.60 20.93 -10.79
N PRO A 156 -10.06 22.11 -11.15
CA PRO A 156 -9.17 22.88 -10.28
C PRO A 156 -9.83 23.34 -8.97
N ASN A 157 -11.16 23.35 -8.89
CA ASN A 157 -11.90 23.70 -7.67
C ASN A 157 -12.12 22.50 -6.74
N PHE A 158 -11.79 21.27 -7.18
CA PHE A 158 -11.90 20.11 -6.32
C PHE A 158 -10.81 20.14 -5.24
N THR A 159 -11.23 20.04 -3.99
CA THR A 159 -10.35 19.96 -2.83
C THR A 159 -10.43 18.60 -2.17
N ILE A 160 -9.27 18.10 -1.76
CA ILE A 160 -9.17 16.82 -1.05
C ILE A 160 -9.64 16.93 0.40
N PRO A 161 -10.02 15.81 1.05
CA PRO A 161 -10.47 15.83 2.45
C PRO A 161 -9.41 16.33 3.44
N ASP A 162 -9.84 17.05 4.48
CA ASP A 162 -8.94 17.61 5.52
C ASP A 162 -8.09 16.58 6.24
N ILE A 163 -8.61 15.35 6.41
CA ILE A 163 -7.84 14.25 7.03
C ILE A 163 -6.54 13.98 6.26
N ALA A 164 -6.58 14.06 4.92
CA ALA A 164 -5.42 13.88 4.08
C ALA A 164 -4.44 15.05 4.22
N VAL A 165 -4.98 16.27 4.19
CA VAL A 165 -4.20 17.50 4.36
C VAL A 165 -3.43 17.47 5.68
N GLN A 166 -4.08 17.04 6.77
CA GLN A 166 -3.46 16.96 8.09
C GLN A 166 -2.42 15.85 8.18
N TYR A 167 -2.72 14.67 7.65
CA TYR A 167 -1.84 13.51 7.73
C TYR A 167 -0.55 13.69 6.92
N TRP A 168 -0.66 14.02 5.63
CA TRP A 168 0.48 14.25 4.75
C TRP A 168 1.03 15.68 4.80
N ARG A 169 0.45 16.56 5.62
CA ARG A 169 0.83 17.98 5.76
C ARG A 169 0.87 18.70 4.40
N ILE A 170 -0.19 18.50 3.62
CA ILE A 170 -0.26 18.96 2.22
C ILE A 170 -0.39 20.49 2.16
N PRO A 171 0.51 21.20 1.45
CA PRO A 171 0.52 22.66 1.41
C PRO A 171 -0.71 23.22 0.66
N GLU A 172 -1.13 24.44 1.00
CA GLU A 172 -2.38 25.06 0.51
C GLU A 172 -2.51 25.14 -1.01
N GLY A 173 -1.41 25.19 -1.76
CA GLY A 173 -1.40 25.21 -3.22
C GLY A 173 -1.34 23.84 -3.91
N LYS A 174 -1.34 22.72 -3.16
CA LYS A 174 -1.22 21.36 -3.70
C LYS A 174 -2.29 20.42 -3.16
N ARG A 175 -3.53 20.90 -3.05
CA ARG A 175 -4.65 20.15 -2.42
C ARG A 175 -5.63 19.59 -3.46
N THR A 176 -5.11 19.18 -4.61
CA THR A 176 -5.89 18.52 -5.68
C THR A 176 -5.93 17.01 -5.48
N MET A 177 -6.83 16.32 -6.20
CA MET A 177 -6.85 14.86 -6.17
C MET A 177 -5.54 14.26 -6.71
N LYS A 178 -4.94 14.91 -7.73
CA LYS A 178 -3.65 14.50 -8.28
C LYS A 178 -2.57 14.51 -7.20
N ASP A 179 -2.49 15.57 -6.41
CA ASP A 179 -1.52 15.68 -5.32
C ASP A 179 -1.69 14.58 -4.28
N LEU A 180 -2.93 14.33 -3.84
CA LEU A 180 -3.22 13.26 -2.90
C LEU A 180 -2.78 11.89 -3.43
N ILE A 181 -3.14 11.55 -4.68
CA ILE A 181 -2.75 10.26 -5.27
C ILE A 181 -1.22 10.17 -5.43
N MET A 182 -0.52 11.27 -5.67
CA MET A 182 0.95 11.27 -5.68
C MET A 182 1.56 10.95 -4.31
N TYR A 183 0.99 11.47 -3.21
CA TYR A 183 1.41 11.13 -1.85
C TYR A 183 1.17 9.65 -1.54
N ILE A 184 -0.06 9.16 -1.77
CA ILE A 184 -0.41 7.75 -1.54
C ILE A 184 0.50 6.82 -2.36
N ARG A 185 0.70 7.09 -3.65
CA ARG A 185 1.60 6.30 -4.49
C ARG A 185 3.05 6.30 -3.98
N ALA A 186 3.51 7.40 -3.38
CA ALA A 186 4.84 7.47 -2.81
C ALA A 186 4.97 6.56 -1.58
N ASP A 187 3.92 6.52 -0.75
CA ASP A 187 3.84 5.60 0.39
C ASP A 187 3.88 4.14 -0.09
N GLU A 188 3.11 3.78 -1.13
CA GLU A 188 3.17 2.42 -1.72
C GLU A 188 4.55 2.07 -2.27
N ALA A 189 5.24 3.04 -2.87
CA ALA A 189 6.60 2.83 -3.37
C ALA A 189 7.59 2.56 -2.22
N VAL A 190 7.39 3.21 -1.06
CA VAL A 190 8.14 2.93 0.16
C VAL A 190 7.80 1.52 0.67
N HIS A 191 6.52 1.18 0.85
CA HIS A 191 6.09 -0.13 1.34
C HIS A 191 6.62 -1.27 0.46
N ARG A 192 6.56 -1.11 -0.86
CA ARG A 192 7.18 -2.01 -1.85
C ARG A 192 8.66 -2.23 -1.56
N GLY A 193 9.43 -1.15 -1.49
CA GLY A 193 10.88 -1.22 -1.30
C GLY A 193 11.24 -1.81 0.06
N VAL A 194 10.50 -1.46 1.11
CA VAL A 194 10.68 -2.00 2.46
C VAL A 194 10.40 -3.50 2.44
N ASN A 195 9.22 -3.94 1.99
CA ASN A 195 8.85 -5.36 2.03
C ASN A 195 9.76 -6.24 1.16
N HIS A 196 10.17 -5.80 -0.02
CA HIS A 196 11.15 -6.55 -0.81
C HIS A 196 12.50 -6.68 -0.09
N THR A 197 12.99 -5.59 0.50
CA THR A 197 14.24 -5.60 1.30
C THR A 197 14.10 -6.54 2.49
N LEU A 198 13.02 -6.43 3.28
CA LEU A 198 12.77 -7.31 4.41
C LEU A 198 12.68 -8.78 3.97
N GLY A 199 12.14 -9.06 2.78
CA GLY A 199 12.13 -10.40 2.18
C GLY A 199 13.54 -10.97 1.92
N ASN A 200 14.53 -10.11 1.64
CA ASN A 200 15.91 -10.51 1.37
C ASN A 200 16.70 -10.80 2.66
N LEU A 201 16.39 -10.09 3.76
CA LEU A 201 17.13 -10.18 5.02
C LEU A 201 16.95 -11.51 5.78
N ASN A 202 17.92 -11.81 6.65
CA ASN A 202 17.81 -12.83 7.69
C ASN A 202 16.88 -12.33 8.81
N GLN A 203 15.67 -12.86 8.82
CA GLN A 203 14.57 -12.52 9.72
C GLN A 203 14.91 -12.59 11.23
N LYS A 204 15.94 -13.35 11.62
CA LYS A 204 16.32 -13.60 13.02
C LYS A 204 17.47 -12.72 13.51
N GLU A 205 18.35 -12.29 12.62
CA GLU A 205 19.65 -11.71 12.99
C GLU A 205 19.77 -10.26 12.50
N ASP A 206 19.27 -9.98 11.30
CA ASP A 206 19.52 -8.71 10.64
C ASP A 206 18.64 -7.60 11.23
N PRO A 207 19.20 -6.41 11.53
CA PRO A 207 18.40 -5.25 11.89
C PRO A 207 17.57 -4.75 10.70
N ASN A 208 16.51 -4.00 11.01
CA ASN A 208 15.77 -3.28 9.97
C ASN A 208 16.64 -2.09 9.49
N PRO A 209 17.08 -2.08 8.23
CA PRO A 209 17.93 -1.00 7.71
C PRO A 209 17.22 0.35 7.78
N PHE A 210 15.90 0.40 7.57
CA PHE A 210 15.17 1.67 7.47
C PHE A 210 14.92 2.37 8.82
N VAL A 211 15.40 1.83 9.94
CA VAL A 211 15.32 2.51 11.25
C VAL A 211 16.65 2.44 12.02
N SER A 212 17.68 1.87 11.40
CA SER A 212 19.01 1.79 12.01
C SER A 212 19.77 3.11 11.87
N GLU A 213 20.60 3.44 12.86
CA GLU A 213 21.56 4.55 12.75
C GLU A 213 22.76 4.10 11.89
N TYR A 214 23.00 4.79 10.77
CA TYR A 214 24.08 4.49 9.85
C TYR A 214 25.35 5.25 10.24
N LYS A 215 26.47 4.53 10.41
CA LYS A 215 27.77 5.13 10.77
C LYS A 215 28.26 6.13 9.70
N ASP A 216 27.95 5.86 8.44
CA ASP A 216 28.36 6.68 7.28
C ASP A 216 27.24 7.65 6.81
N GLY A 217 26.14 7.74 7.57
CA GLY A 217 25.17 8.84 7.49
C GLY A 217 24.06 8.74 6.45
N GLU A 218 24.15 7.88 5.44
CA GLU A 218 23.09 7.78 4.41
C GLU A 218 22.13 6.62 4.66
N LYS A 219 20.90 6.98 5.03
CA LYS A 219 19.79 6.05 5.19
C LYS A 219 19.27 5.61 3.81
N PRO A 220 19.11 4.30 3.54
CA PRO A 220 18.61 3.82 2.26
C PRO A 220 17.18 4.30 2.04
N ASN A 221 16.92 4.81 0.84
CA ASN A 221 15.58 5.21 0.44
C ASN A 221 14.86 4.04 -0.25
N ALA A 222 13.94 3.41 0.48
CA ALA A 222 13.16 2.27 -0.01
C ALA A 222 12.40 2.57 -1.32
N ALA A 223 11.87 3.78 -1.49
CA ALA A 223 11.06 4.14 -2.66
C ALA A 223 11.84 4.04 -3.98
N LEU A 224 13.16 4.24 -3.94
CA LEU A 224 14.04 4.29 -5.11
C LEU A 224 14.48 2.89 -5.61
N ARG A 225 14.27 1.83 -4.81
CA ARG A 225 14.65 0.46 -5.16
C ARG A 225 13.42 -0.43 -5.21
N SER A 226 12.85 -0.58 -6.42
CA SER A 226 11.63 -1.37 -6.62
C SER A 226 11.78 -2.84 -6.27
N GLN A 227 12.98 -3.42 -6.46
CA GLN A 227 13.29 -4.81 -6.09
C GLN A 227 13.76 -4.95 -4.62
N GLY A 228 13.71 -3.89 -3.83
CA GLY A 228 14.34 -3.81 -2.52
C GLY A 228 15.87 -3.74 -2.62
N PHE A 229 16.51 -3.66 -1.46
CA PHE A 229 17.95 -3.82 -1.32
C PHE A 229 18.28 -5.28 -1.01
N GLU A 230 19.39 -5.76 -1.55
CA GLU A 230 19.97 -7.04 -1.17
C GLU A 230 20.65 -6.94 0.20
N ARG A 231 20.81 -8.08 0.87
CA ARG A 231 21.34 -8.13 2.24
C ARG A 231 22.73 -7.49 2.33
N GLU A 232 23.57 -7.71 1.33
CA GLU A 232 24.95 -7.21 1.25
C GLU A 232 25.02 -5.69 1.04
N GLU A 233 23.92 -5.05 0.62
CA GLU A 233 23.88 -3.59 0.41
C GLU A 233 23.55 -2.82 1.70
N VAL A 234 23.02 -3.49 2.74
CA VAL A 234 22.41 -2.80 3.89
C VAL A 234 22.78 -3.36 5.27
N ILE A 235 23.54 -4.46 5.35
CA ILE A 235 23.99 -5.11 6.60
C ILE A 235 25.51 -5.04 6.77
#